data_AF-A0A4V1Z1W7-F1
#
_entry.id   AF-A0A4V1Z1W7-F1
#
_cell.length_a   1.000
_cell.length_b   1.000
_cell.length_c   1.000
_cell.angle_alpha   90.00
_cell.angle_beta   90.00
_cell.angle_gamma   90.00
#
_symmetry.space_group_name_H-M   'P 1'
#
loop_
_entity.id
_entity.type
_entity.pdbx_description
1 polymer ?
#
loop_
_entity_poly.entity_id
_entity_poly.type
_entity_poly.pdbx_seq_one_letter_code
_entity_poly.pdbx_strand_id
1 'polypeptide(L)'
;MNRSLGRSRDEGGVVAIVVAIAALVLLGVCALTVDIGHALVEKSGMQRRADFSALAGGAGENLPKVAAGSVCVQGPYSWTKPKVDDPAIVDAVAYLNRNLPTGPDVSPTQVTTAGELLNCRLGDGEAGYGVWNEPDSNGFRSFTANPNQLSVISQPRQVDFGFASVLGFDSVNVGGQATVEIKTPLMKTLPFYAFAPCDYGQQTFSQPAPGHAATNVNLADAGNSSTYTSFVTATSLETSPASDPPAIAHNPSPSTNVPLVINGTNLNTVTKIGFYQSGESTPPAPTYVDIGVTPAAWTVTGTTKINLASVPANVISTQGTWFVRVFGQKSANGAGASQKAWTPIVDNQDNLVALPLAVGNATLSCEEGPSEGNFGTLSLDRETSPNAGGEPGEIARNIALGLEHGLAPFPTARLAPPDYVCSDGVNDAHEWPYDGTNCVGTKPGLPSEAAEKGFVTGVSGEYAGLLTNVDDGTGCAEDGKPATTVLLGKEINNDVLSCFFTNDDVTVGDVSARTYSGDVVISQTIYKSSRFVLIPVLGRQPDCGSCENYQIVDFRPGFIGEQPDATTRLTNDVSPDNGLTLTSSNGNPSLQAVKVIFLNPKALPDPPLDPNGNYIPYVGAGKKSLLLVD
;
A
#
# COMPACT_ATOMS: atom_id res chain seq x y z
N MET A 1 63.43 -57.98 -67.27
CA MET A 1 62.84 -58.16 -65.92
C MET A 1 63.83 -57.61 -64.89
N ASN A 2 63.66 -56.36 -64.44
CA ASN A 2 64.40 -55.80 -63.31
C ASN A 2 63.37 -55.54 -62.20
N ARG A 3 63.34 -56.40 -61.19
CA ARG A 3 62.60 -56.15 -59.94
C ARG A 3 63.52 -55.34 -59.02
N SER A 4 63.25 -54.04 -58.95
CA SER A 4 63.74 -53.15 -57.91
C SER A 4 63.19 -53.61 -56.56
N LEU A 5 64.07 -54.16 -55.71
CA LEU A 5 63.78 -54.38 -54.29
C LEU A 5 63.91 -53.02 -53.60
N GLY A 6 62.78 -52.35 -53.42
CA GLY A 6 62.68 -51.14 -52.60
C GLY A 6 63.09 -51.45 -51.18
N ARG A 7 64.24 -50.92 -50.78
CA ARG A 7 64.73 -50.91 -49.40
C ARG A 7 63.78 -50.02 -48.59
N SER A 8 62.92 -50.62 -47.77
CA SER A 8 62.09 -49.86 -46.81
C SER A 8 63.03 -49.13 -45.85
N ARG A 9 63.05 -47.80 -45.92
CA ARG A 9 63.73 -46.99 -44.91
C ARG A 9 62.97 -47.16 -43.59
N ASP A 10 63.69 -47.38 -42.49
CA ASP A 10 63.12 -47.49 -41.15
C ASP A 10 62.48 -46.16 -40.71
N GLU A 11 61.15 -46.08 -40.82
CA GLU A 11 60.35 -44.93 -40.34
C GLU A 11 60.12 -44.99 -38.81
N GLY A 12 60.50 -46.10 -38.15
CA GLY A 12 60.23 -46.33 -36.72
C GLY A 12 60.78 -45.26 -35.78
N GLY A 13 61.91 -44.63 -36.11
CA GLY A 13 62.47 -43.54 -35.32
C GLY A 13 61.63 -42.26 -35.39
N VAL A 14 61.06 -41.94 -36.55
CA VAL A 14 60.20 -40.76 -36.73
C VAL A 14 58.88 -40.97 -36.01
N VAL A 15 58.29 -42.17 -36.10
CA VAL A 15 57.06 -42.52 -35.40
C VAL A 15 57.23 -42.39 -33.89
N ALA A 16 58.36 -42.86 -33.33
CA ALA A 16 58.64 -42.73 -31.90
C ALA A 16 58.71 -41.27 -31.42
N ILE A 17 59.34 -40.39 -32.20
CA ILE A 17 59.41 -38.94 -31.88
C ILE A 17 58.03 -38.30 -31.93
N VAL A 18 57.24 -38.58 -32.97
CA VAL A 18 55.88 -38.03 -33.12
C VAL A 18 54.98 -38.51 -31.98
N VAL A 19 55.04 -39.79 -31.60
CA VAL A 19 54.28 -40.32 -30.45
C VAL A 19 54.71 -39.68 -29.14
N ALA A 20 56.01 -39.48 -28.91
CA ALA A 20 56.51 -38.83 -27.70
C ALA A 20 56.03 -37.37 -27.61
N ILE A 21 56.08 -36.62 -28.71
CA ILE A 21 55.57 -35.24 -28.77
C ILE A 21 54.06 -35.22 -28.53
N ALA A 22 53.30 -36.11 -29.20
CA ALA A 22 51.85 -36.18 -29.02
C ALA A 22 51.47 -36.56 -27.58
N ALA A 23 52.17 -37.51 -26.96
CA ALA A 23 51.95 -37.89 -25.57
C ALA A 23 52.27 -36.75 -24.60
N LEU A 24 53.33 -35.98 -24.84
CA LEU A 24 53.66 -34.80 -24.04
C LEU A 24 52.59 -33.71 -24.16
N VAL A 25 52.12 -33.43 -25.38
CA VAL A 25 51.04 -32.47 -25.62
C VAL A 25 49.76 -32.93 -24.92
N LEU A 26 49.38 -34.21 -25.05
CA LEU A 26 48.20 -34.77 -24.39
C LEU A 26 48.32 -34.70 -22.87
N LEU A 27 49.48 -35.04 -22.31
CA LEU A 27 49.74 -34.92 -20.87
C LEU A 27 49.60 -33.46 -20.43
N GLY A 28 50.19 -32.51 -21.16
CA GLY A 28 50.09 -31.08 -20.88
C GLY A 28 48.65 -30.56 -20.90
N VAL A 29 47.84 -31.00 -21.87
CA VAL A 29 46.41 -30.64 -21.94
C VAL A 29 45.61 -31.24 -20.79
N CYS A 30 45.87 -32.51 -20.42
CA CYS A 30 45.21 -33.14 -19.27
C CYS A 30 45.56 -32.41 -17.96
N ALA A 31 46.82 -32.08 -17.78
CA ALA A 31 47.33 -31.33 -16.65
C ALA A 31 46.66 -29.96 -16.50
N LEU A 32 46.62 -29.19 -17.59
CA LEU A 32 45.93 -27.90 -17.65
C LEU A 32 44.44 -28.03 -17.32
N THR A 33 43.79 -29.11 -17.79
CA THR A 33 42.37 -29.37 -17.50
C THR A 33 42.12 -29.59 -16.01
N VAL A 34 43.02 -30.30 -15.31
CA VAL A 34 42.92 -30.51 -13.85
C VAL A 34 43.08 -29.19 -13.09
N ASP A 35 44.06 -28.37 -13.47
CA ASP A 35 44.30 -27.07 -12.84
C ASP A 35 43.14 -26.09 -13.06
N ILE A 36 42.60 -26.01 -14.29
CA ILE A 36 41.39 -25.23 -14.59
C ILE A 36 40.20 -25.77 -13.81
N GLY A 37 40.04 -27.10 -13.73
CA GLY A 37 38.96 -27.73 -12.97
C GLY A 37 39.00 -27.34 -11.48
N HIS A 38 40.18 -27.35 -10.86
CA HIS A 38 40.36 -26.91 -9.48
C HIS A 38 40.02 -25.41 -9.31
N ALA A 39 40.50 -24.55 -10.21
CA ALA A 39 40.19 -23.13 -10.17
C ALA A 39 38.69 -22.84 -10.35
N LEU A 40 37.99 -23.60 -11.20
CA LEU A 40 36.53 -23.47 -11.39
C LEU A 40 35.76 -23.89 -10.14
N VAL A 41 36.17 -24.97 -9.48
CA VAL A 41 35.57 -25.42 -8.21
C VAL A 41 35.76 -24.35 -7.14
N GLU A 42 36.97 -23.82 -6.99
CA GLU A 42 37.26 -22.75 -6.03
C GLU A 42 36.50 -21.46 -6.35
N LYS A 43 36.40 -21.06 -7.63
CA LYS A 43 35.58 -19.93 -8.05
C LYS A 43 34.12 -20.10 -7.64
N SER A 44 33.53 -21.29 -7.86
CA SER A 44 32.16 -21.58 -7.45
C SER A 44 31.97 -21.53 -5.92
N GLY A 45 32.99 -21.92 -5.16
CA GLY A 45 33.00 -21.79 -3.70
C GLY A 45 33.03 -20.32 -3.24
N MET A 46 33.84 -19.49 -3.89
CA MET A 46 33.88 -18.04 -3.61
C MET A 46 32.58 -17.34 -3.98
N GLN A 47 31.95 -17.72 -5.10
CA GLN A 47 30.64 -17.19 -5.47
C GLN A 47 29.59 -17.49 -4.40
N ARG A 48 29.46 -18.76 -3.99
CA ARG A 48 28.51 -19.14 -2.91
C ARG A 48 28.76 -18.36 -1.62
N ARG A 49 30.02 -18.09 -1.27
CA ARG A 49 30.35 -17.29 -0.08
C ARG A 49 29.89 -15.85 -0.22
N ALA A 50 30.07 -15.25 -1.40
CA ALA A 50 29.55 -13.92 -1.70
C ALA A 50 28.02 -13.91 -1.63
N ASP A 51 27.33 -14.86 -2.26
CA ASP A 51 25.86 -14.98 -2.29
C ASP A 51 25.27 -14.99 -0.88
N PHE A 52 25.75 -15.91 -0.04
CA PHE A 52 25.24 -16.05 1.32
C PHE A 52 25.69 -14.90 2.23
N SER A 53 26.86 -14.29 1.99
CA SER A 53 27.29 -13.11 2.73
C SER A 53 26.41 -11.90 2.39
N ALA A 54 26.06 -11.71 1.12
CA ALA A 54 25.14 -10.66 0.69
C ALA A 54 23.76 -10.92 1.31
N LEU A 55 23.23 -12.15 1.23
CA LEU A 55 21.96 -12.52 1.87
C LEU A 55 21.98 -12.31 3.40
N ALA A 56 23.08 -12.65 4.08
CA ALA A 56 23.23 -12.44 5.51
C ALA A 56 23.23 -10.94 5.86
N GLY A 57 23.95 -10.11 5.10
CA GLY A 57 23.93 -8.66 5.31
C GLY A 57 22.60 -8.00 4.92
N GLY A 58 21.86 -8.57 3.97
CA GLY A 58 20.51 -8.13 3.63
C GLY A 58 19.45 -8.53 4.64
N ALA A 59 19.68 -9.60 5.42
CA ALA A 59 18.73 -10.14 6.40
C ALA A 59 18.38 -9.11 7.49
N GLY A 60 17.18 -9.20 8.07
CA GLY A 60 16.89 -8.60 9.38
C GLY A 60 16.66 -7.08 9.43
N GLU A 61 16.00 -6.47 8.44
CA GLU A 61 15.85 -5.01 8.33
C GLU A 61 17.19 -4.23 8.23
N ASN A 62 18.32 -4.93 8.15
CA ASN A 62 19.64 -4.38 8.32
C ASN A 62 20.12 -3.52 7.14
N LEU A 63 19.52 -3.61 5.95
CA LEU A 63 19.88 -2.66 4.90
C LEU A 63 19.44 -1.24 5.32
N PRO A 64 20.39 -0.32 5.48
CA PRO A 64 20.12 1.02 5.94
C PRO A 64 19.27 1.80 4.94
N LYS A 65 18.46 2.71 5.48
CA LYS A 65 17.88 3.84 4.73
C LYS A 65 19.01 4.84 4.39
N VAL A 66 20.00 4.45 3.60
CA VAL A 66 21.06 5.39 3.21
C VAL A 66 20.44 6.43 2.28
N ALA A 67 20.71 7.71 2.52
CA ALA A 67 20.48 8.72 1.51
C ALA A 67 21.29 8.33 0.25
N ALA A 68 20.63 8.27 -0.91
CA ALA A 68 21.28 7.93 -2.17
C ALA A 68 22.53 8.82 -2.38
N GLY A 69 23.71 8.22 -2.65
CA GLY A 69 24.92 8.98 -2.94
C GLY A 69 26.26 8.46 -2.41
N SER A 70 26.42 7.17 -2.11
CA SER A 70 27.70 6.60 -1.66
C SER A 70 28.39 5.79 -2.75
N VAL A 71 29.46 6.33 -3.31
CA VAL A 71 30.34 5.61 -4.25
C VAL A 71 31.69 5.39 -3.58
N CYS A 72 32.24 4.17 -3.69
CA CYS A 72 33.66 3.93 -3.43
C CYS A 72 34.49 4.65 -4.50
N VAL A 73 34.69 5.96 -4.35
CA VAL A 73 35.61 6.74 -5.16
C VAL A 73 36.91 6.86 -4.38
N GLN A 74 38.01 6.33 -4.92
CA GLN A 74 39.34 6.78 -4.54
C GLN A 74 39.49 8.25 -4.98
N GLY A 75 39.00 9.21 -4.17
CA GLY A 75 39.02 10.63 -4.50
C GLY A 75 38.62 11.52 -3.30
N PRO A 76 38.90 12.84 -3.35
CA PRO A 76 38.83 13.76 -2.19
C PRO A 76 37.42 14.18 -1.76
N TYR A 77 36.37 13.53 -2.26
CA TYR A 77 34.99 13.89 -1.92
C TYR A 77 34.46 12.97 -0.81
N SER A 78 34.11 13.59 0.32
CA SER A 78 33.60 12.92 1.52
C SER A 78 32.11 12.59 1.34
N TRP A 79 31.80 11.30 1.15
CA TRP A 79 30.43 10.78 1.09
C TRP A 79 30.23 9.69 2.15
N THR A 80 28.98 9.45 2.57
CA THR A 80 28.64 8.63 3.75
C THR A 80 28.80 7.14 3.42
N LYS A 81 29.98 6.58 3.71
CA LYS A 81 30.25 5.14 3.68
C LYS A 81 29.33 4.37 4.65
N PRO A 82 29.04 3.08 4.40
CA PRO A 82 28.59 2.19 5.46
C PRO A 82 29.54 2.35 6.64
N LYS A 83 29.02 2.31 7.86
CA LYS A 83 29.88 2.36 9.03
C LYS A 83 30.32 0.95 9.40
N VAL A 84 31.46 0.84 10.08
CA VAL A 84 31.97 -0.45 10.55
C VAL A 84 31.06 -1.15 11.55
N ASP A 85 30.14 -0.39 12.17
CA ASP A 85 29.12 -0.86 13.12
C ASP A 85 27.73 -1.05 12.46
N ASP A 86 27.64 -0.92 11.14
CA ASP A 86 26.40 -1.15 10.41
C ASP A 86 26.03 -2.64 10.46
N PRO A 87 24.85 -3.02 10.99
CA PRO A 87 24.44 -4.41 11.14
C PRO A 87 24.56 -5.23 9.86
N ALA A 88 24.23 -4.67 8.69
CA ALA A 88 24.34 -5.37 7.42
C ALA A 88 25.79 -5.77 7.09
N ILE A 89 26.73 -4.87 7.35
CA ILE A 89 28.16 -5.12 7.14
C ILE A 89 28.68 -6.12 8.17
N VAL A 90 28.28 -5.98 9.43
CA VAL A 90 28.69 -6.90 10.51
C VAL A 90 28.22 -8.33 10.22
N ASP A 91 26.99 -8.51 9.74
CA ASP A 91 26.43 -9.82 9.40
C ASP A 91 27.09 -10.44 8.16
N ALA A 92 27.36 -9.62 7.12
CA ALA A 92 28.13 -10.06 5.97
C ALA A 92 29.54 -10.54 6.38
N VAL A 93 30.25 -9.74 7.18
CA VAL A 93 31.57 -10.10 7.73
C VAL A 93 31.51 -11.38 8.56
N ALA A 94 30.52 -11.50 9.45
CA ALA A 94 30.35 -12.68 10.28
C ALA A 94 30.13 -13.94 9.44
N TYR A 95 29.39 -13.84 8.34
CA TYR A 95 29.19 -14.96 7.42
C TYR A 95 30.47 -15.33 6.67
N LEU A 96 31.21 -14.36 6.12
CA LEU A 96 32.48 -14.60 5.44
C LEU A 96 33.47 -15.31 6.36
N ASN A 97 33.64 -14.80 7.59
CA ASN A 97 34.55 -15.36 8.58
C ASN A 97 34.18 -16.77 9.03
N ARG A 98 32.88 -17.07 9.18
CA ARG A 98 32.40 -18.41 9.57
C ARG A 98 32.71 -19.47 8.51
N ASN A 99 32.79 -19.05 7.25
CA ASN A 99 32.96 -19.95 6.11
C ASN A 99 34.37 -19.94 5.53
N LEU A 100 35.35 -19.32 6.20
CA LEU A 100 36.75 -19.41 5.81
C LEU A 100 37.18 -20.89 5.79
N PRO A 101 38.01 -21.31 4.81
CA PRO A 101 38.46 -22.69 4.76
C PRO A 101 39.28 -22.99 6.03
N THR A 102 38.93 -24.06 6.76
CA THR A 102 39.75 -24.53 7.87
C THR A 102 40.82 -25.47 7.30
N GLY A 103 41.84 -24.90 6.65
CA GLY A 103 42.98 -25.64 6.10
C GLY A 103 44.30 -25.21 6.76
N PRO A 104 45.32 -26.08 6.81
CA PRO A 104 46.63 -25.75 7.39
C PRO A 104 47.36 -24.60 6.66
N ASP A 105 46.96 -24.28 5.43
CA ASP A 105 47.52 -23.20 4.61
C ASP A 105 46.74 -21.87 4.73
N VAL A 106 45.65 -21.83 5.49
CA VAL A 106 44.89 -20.58 5.70
C VAL A 106 45.54 -19.80 6.84
N SER A 107 46.22 -18.71 6.48
CA SER A 107 46.85 -17.84 7.48
C SER A 107 45.79 -17.35 8.48
N PRO A 108 46.01 -17.48 9.80
CA PRO A 108 45.11 -16.97 10.84
C PRO A 108 44.82 -15.46 10.75
N THR A 109 45.56 -14.73 9.90
CA THR A 109 45.36 -13.30 9.62
C THR A 109 44.30 -13.01 8.55
N GLN A 110 43.68 -14.00 7.92
CA GLN A 110 42.57 -13.80 6.97
C GLN A 110 41.19 -13.65 7.66
N VAL A 111 41.14 -12.99 8.82
CA VAL A 111 39.84 -12.61 9.40
C VAL A 111 39.42 -11.31 8.72
N THR A 112 38.40 -11.38 7.87
CA THR A 112 37.81 -10.19 7.27
C THR A 112 37.24 -9.31 8.38
N THR A 113 37.65 -8.06 8.45
CA THR A 113 37.05 -7.07 9.36
C THR A 113 36.08 -6.17 8.59
N ALA A 114 35.12 -5.56 9.30
CA ALA A 114 34.24 -4.55 8.68
C ALA A 114 35.03 -3.37 8.11
N GLY A 115 36.18 -3.02 8.72
CA GLY A 115 37.06 -1.98 8.20
C GLY A 115 37.73 -2.36 6.88
N GLU A 116 38.04 -3.65 6.68
CA GLU A 116 38.59 -4.16 5.41
C GLU A 116 37.54 -4.14 4.31
N LEU A 117 36.30 -4.57 4.57
CA LEU A 117 35.23 -4.53 3.56
C LEU A 117 34.81 -3.11 3.12
N LEU A 118 35.26 -2.06 3.82
CA LEU A 118 34.82 -0.68 3.58
C LEU A 118 35.97 0.26 3.16
N ASN A 119 37.15 -0.30 2.90
CA ASN A 119 38.37 0.46 2.60
C ASN A 119 38.51 0.80 1.10
N CYS A 120 37.56 0.37 0.25
CA CYS A 120 37.57 0.49 -1.20
C CYS A 120 38.78 -0.19 -1.86
N ARG A 121 39.18 -1.36 -1.34
CA ARG A 121 40.22 -2.22 -1.92
C ARG A 121 39.61 -3.57 -2.25
N LEU A 122 39.42 -3.79 -3.55
CA LEU A 122 38.85 -5.03 -4.08
C LEU A 122 39.73 -6.27 -3.79
N GLY A 123 40.99 -6.08 -3.41
CA GLY A 123 41.96 -7.15 -3.17
C GLY A 123 41.77 -7.90 -1.85
N ASP A 124 41.06 -7.33 -0.88
CA ASP A 124 40.75 -7.89 0.44
C ASP A 124 39.24 -8.03 0.67
N GLY A 125 38.47 -8.04 -0.43
CA GLY A 125 37.01 -8.07 -0.40
C GLY A 125 36.43 -6.70 -0.09
N GLU A 126 35.20 -6.46 -0.52
CA GLU A 126 34.54 -5.17 -0.34
C GLU A 126 33.02 -5.36 -0.21
N ALA A 127 32.36 -4.54 0.59
CA ALA A 127 30.91 -4.48 0.68
C ALA A 127 30.41 -3.04 0.55
N GLY A 128 29.25 -2.86 -0.10
CA GLY A 128 28.69 -1.52 -0.29
C GLY A 128 27.22 -1.53 -0.69
N TYR A 129 26.54 -0.42 -0.43
CA TYR A 129 25.11 -0.25 -0.75
C TYR A 129 24.89 0.14 -2.21
N GLY A 130 24.66 -0.85 -3.08
CA GLY A 130 24.64 -0.66 -4.53
C GLY A 130 25.16 -1.88 -5.28
N VAL A 131 25.58 -1.65 -6.53
CA VAL A 131 26.16 -2.64 -7.44
C VAL A 131 27.56 -2.22 -7.88
N TRP A 132 28.52 -3.15 -7.80
CA TRP A 132 29.81 -2.97 -8.47
C TRP A 132 29.69 -3.28 -9.95
N ASN A 133 30.02 -2.30 -10.78
CA ASN A 133 30.05 -2.49 -12.22
C ASN A 133 31.30 -3.29 -12.63
N GLU A 134 31.27 -3.79 -13.86
CA GLU A 134 32.43 -4.42 -14.47
C GLU A 134 33.63 -3.44 -14.51
N PRO A 135 34.86 -3.94 -14.37
CA PRO A 135 36.04 -3.09 -14.41
C PRO A 135 36.15 -2.45 -15.80
N ASP A 136 36.53 -1.18 -15.83
CA ASP A 136 36.87 -0.49 -17.06
C ASP A 136 38.17 -1.04 -17.68
N SER A 137 38.59 -0.48 -18.81
CA SER A 137 39.84 -0.88 -19.48
C SER A 137 41.10 -0.72 -18.63
N ASN A 138 41.04 0.04 -17.54
CA ASN A 138 42.13 0.27 -16.59
C ASN A 138 42.04 -0.65 -15.37
N GLY A 139 41.06 -1.55 -15.31
CA GLY A 139 40.82 -2.41 -14.15
C GLY A 139 40.08 -1.72 -13.00
N PHE A 140 39.58 -0.49 -13.19
CA PHE A 140 38.83 0.24 -12.18
C PHE A 140 37.35 -0.14 -12.23
N ARG A 141 36.80 -0.64 -11.12
CA ARG A 141 35.35 -0.85 -11.00
C ARG A 141 34.67 0.43 -10.55
N SER A 142 33.68 0.87 -11.29
CA SER A 142 32.75 1.90 -10.80
C SER A 142 31.69 1.24 -9.90
N PHE A 143 31.09 2.03 -9.01
CA PHE A 143 30.06 1.56 -8.11
C PHE A 143 28.81 2.42 -8.28
N THR A 144 27.66 1.80 -8.50
CA THR A 144 26.37 2.46 -8.62
C THR A 144 25.63 2.33 -7.30
N ALA A 145 25.53 3.43 -6.56
CA ALA A 145 24.89 3.44 -5.24
C ALA A 145 23.39 3.13 -5.35
N ASN A 146 22.90 2.22 -4.51
CA ASN A 146 21.48 1.94 -4.37
C ASN A 146 21.20 1.51 -2.91
N PRO A 147 20.37 2.25 -2.16
CA PRO A 147 20.11 1.95 -0.75
C PRO A 147 19.33 0.65 -0.55
N ASN A 148 18.66 0.14 -1.59
CA ASN A 148 17.96 -1.13 -1.54
C ASN A 148 18.86 -2.33 -1.89
N GLN A 149 20.14 -2.10 -2.21
CA GLN A 149 21.06 -3.17 -2.60
C GLN A 149 22.24 -3.23 -1.63
N LEU A 150 22.75 -4.44 -1.39
CA LEU A 150 24.04 -4.68 -0.76
C LEU A 150 24.83 -5.61 -1.66
N SER A 151 25.92 -5.09 -2.22
CA SER A 151 26.92 -5.90 -2.89
C SER A 151 28.00 -6.35 -1.92
N VAL A 152 28.41 -7.60 -2.05
CA VAL A 152 29.57 -8.16 -1.37
C VAL A 152 30.50 -8.81 -2.39
N ILE A 153 31.76 -8.41 -2.38
CA ILE A 153 32.88 -9.03 -3.09
C ILE A 153 33.67 -9.83 -2.06
N SER A 154 33.79 -11.14 -2.28
CA SER A 154 34.58 -12.01 -1.42
C SER A 154 36.08 -11.71 -1.58
N GLN A 155 36.85 -11.96 -0.53
CA GLN A 155 38.31 -12.00 -0.64
C GLN A 155 38.77 -12.96 -1.74
N PRO A 156 39.63 -12.51 -2.68
CA PRO A 156 40.14 -13.40 -3.72
C PRO A 156 40.98 -14.51 -3.10
N ARG A 157 40.81 -15.72 -3.60
CA ARG A 157 41.64 -16.87 -3.27
C ARG A 157 42.61 -17.15 -4.41
N GLN A 158 43.89 -17.20 -4.08
CA GLN A 158 44.90 -17.70 -5.01
C GLN A 158 44.77 -19.22 -5.13
N VAL A 159 44.63 -19.70 -6.36
CA VAL A 159 44.67 -21.12 -6.72
C VAL A 159 45.98 -21.34 -7.43
N ASP A 160 46.89 -22.05 -6.77
CA ASP A 160 48.17 -22.41 -7.36
C ASP A 160 47.99 -23.57 -8.35
N PHE A 161 48.60 -23.44 -9.52
CA PHE A 161 48.54 -24.45 -10.56
C PHE A 161 49.68 -25.45 -10.39
N GLY A 162 49.34 -26.73 -10.34
CA GLY A 162 50.34 -27.78 -10.17
C GLY A 162 51.12 -28.01 -11.46
N PHE A 163 50.41 -28.16 -12.58
CA PHE A 163 51.01 -28.54 -13.85
C PHE A 163 51.15 -27.38 -14.84
N ALA A 164 50.23 -26.41 -14.83
CA ALA A 164 50.33 -25.21 -15.66
C ALA A 164 51.53 -24.33 -15.28
N SER A 165 52.07 -24.48 -14.07
CA SER A 165 53.32 -23.83 -13.63
C SER A 165 54.51 -24.22 -14.51
N VAL A 166 54.54 -25.44 -15.05
CA VAL A 166 55.54 -25.90 -16.01
C VAL A 166 55.49 -25.09 -17.32
N LEU A 167 54.32 -24.53 -17.65
CA LEU A 167 54.09 -23.66 -18.80
C LEU A 167 54.23 -22.17 -18.45
N GLY A 168 54.62 -21.84 -17.22
CA GLY A 168 54.80 -20.46 -16.73
C GLY A 168 53.54 -19.82 -16.14
N PHE A 169 52.50 -20.60 -15.83
CA PHE A 169 51.31 -20.13 -15.12
C PHE A 169 51.32 -20.68 -13.70
N ASP A 170 51.76 -19.88 -12.73
CA ASP A 170 51.94 -20.38 -11.37
C ASP A 170 50.64 -20.39 -10.55
N SER A 171 49.71 -19.47 -10.83
CA SER A 171 48.47 -19.34 -10.08
C SER A 171 47.41 -18.47 -10.77
N VAL A 172 46.19 -18.50 -10.23
CA VAL A 172 45.11 -17.56 -10.58
C VAL A 172 44.37 -17.12 -9.32
N ASN A 173 44.00 -15.84 -9.24
CA ASN A 173 43.11 -15.35 -8.19
C ASN A 173 41.65 -15.52 -8.63
N VAL A 174 40.86 -16.22 -7.82
CA VAL A 174 39.42 -16.37 -8.03
C VAL A 174 38.65 -15.69 -6.90
N GLY A 175 37.62 -14.92 -7.25
CA GLY A 175 36.72 -14.27 -6.30
C GLY A 175 35.27 -14.45 -6.73
N GLY A 176 34.36 -14.21 -5.79
CA GLY A 176 32.93 -14.10 -6.02
C GLY A 176 32.46 -12.67 -5.75
N GLN A 177 31.39 -12.30 -6.44
CA GLN A 177 30.67 -11.05 -6.20
C GLN A 177 29.19 -11.38 -6.22
N ALA A 178 28.45 -10.94 -5.22
CA ALA A 178 27.01 -11.10 -5.19
C ALA A 178 26.35 -9.80 -4.76
N THR A 179 25.16 -9.55 -5.29
CA THR A 179 24.33 -8.42 -4.86
C THR A 179 23.01 -8.95 -4.37
N VAL A 180 22.66 -8.62 -3.12
CA VAL A 180 21.28 -8.77 -2.65
C VAL A 180 20.55 -7.45 -2.85
N GLU A 181 19.30 -7.51 -3.28
CA GLU A 181 18.38 -6.39 -3.36
C GLU A 181 17.15 -6.65 -2.50
N ILE A 182 16.73 -5.65 -1.74
CA ILE A 182 15.40 -5.62 -1.16
C ILE A 182 14.43 -5.20 -2.24
N LYS A 183 13.50 -6.09 -2.51
CA LYS A 183 12.31 -5.80 -3.30
C LYS A 183 11.06 -5.94 -2.44
N THR A 184 9.96 -5.40 -2.92
CA THR A 184 8.63 -5.75 -2.39
C THR A 184 7.87 -6.48 -3.49
N PRO A 185 7.10 -7.53 -3.17
CA PRO A 185 6.21 -8.14 -4.14
C PRO A 185 5.28 -7.09 -4.73
N LEU A 186 5.05 -7.18 -6.03
CA LEU A 186 4.14 -6.32 -6.75
C LEU A 186 2.73 -6.57 -6.20
N MET A 187 2.34 -5.74 -5.24
CA MET A 187 0.99 -5.68 -4.73
C MET A 187 0.29 -4.51 -5.39
N LYS A 188 -0.98 -4.69 -5.75
CA LYS A 188 -1.76 -3.62 -6.37
C LYS A 188 -2.08 -2.56 -5.33
N THR A 189 -1.44 -1.41 -5.44
CA THR A 189 -1.80 -0.23 -4.66
C THR A 189 -2.97 0.48 -5.35
N LEU A 190 -4.05 0.76 -4.61
CA LEU A 190 -5.17 1.52 -5.17
C LEU A 190 -4.93 3.03 -5.02
N PRO A 191 -5.52 3.86 -5.90
CA PRO A 191 -5.45 5.32 -5.80
C PRO A 191 -6.40 5.87 -4.73
N PHE A 192 -6.57 5.17 -3.61
CA PHE A 192 -7.31 5.63 -2.44
C PHE A 192 -6.35 5.84 -1.30
N TYR A 193 -6.74 6.57 -0.27
CA TYR A 193 -5.94 6.68 0.94
C TYR A 193 -6.75 6.27 2.16
N ALA A 194 -6.07 5.87 3.22
CA ALA A 194 -6.60 5.90 4.59
C ALA A 194 -5.94 7.06 5.33
N PHE A 195 -6.38 7.37 6.55
CA PHE A 195 -5.62 8.28 7.42
C PHE A 195 -5.50 7.69 8.82
N ALA A 196 -4.36 7.89 9.48
CA ALA A 196 -4.19 7.47 10.86
C ALA A 196 -4.98 8.40 11.80
N PRO A 197 -5.86 7.90 12.69
CA PRO A 197 -5.89 6.53 13.21
C PRO A 197 -6.96 5.58 12.62
N CYS A 198 -7.66 5.98 11.56
CA CYS A 198 -8.77 5.21 10.95
C CYS A 198 -8.27 4.28 9.84
N ASP A 199 -7.16 3.60 10.08
CA ASP A 199 -6.45 2.79 9.10
C ASP A 199 -6.52 1.29 9.42
N TYR A 200 -7.53 0.86 10.19
CA TYR A 200 -7.80 -0.52 10.60
C TYR A 200 -9.32 -0.83 10.52
N GLY A 201 -9.73 -2.09 10.62
CA GLY A 201 -11.15 -2.46 10.55
C GLY A 201 -11.76 -2.34 9.15
N GLN A 202 -13.09 -2.28 9.08
CA GLN A 202 -13.84 -2.25 7.82
C GLN A 202 -14.11 -0.82 7.35
N GLN A 203 -13.58 -0.47 6.20
CA GLN A 203 -13.65 0.87 5.65
C GLN A 203 -14.54 0.92 4.41
N THR A 204 -15.14 2.07 4.12
CA THR A 204 -16.03 2.25 2.96
C THR A 204 -15.60 3.45 2.13
N PHE A 205 -15.04 3.22 0.95
CA PHE A 205 -14.80 4.27 -0.04
C PHE A 205 -16.10 4.53 -0.80
N SER A 206 -16.73 5.70 -0.68
CA SER A 206 -17.98 5.96 -1.41
C SER A 206 -18.05 7.27 -2.18
N GLN A 207 -18.92 7.25 -3.19
CA GLN A 207 -19.54 8.39 -3.80
C GLN A 207 -20.93 8.60 -3.17
N PRO A 208 -21.38 9.86 -3.08
CA PRO A 208 -20.61 11.06 -3.23
C PRO A 208 -19.75 11.32 -2.00
N ALA A 209 -18.44 11.44 -2.28
CA ALA A 209 -17.36 11.74 -1.39
C ALA A 209 -17.81 12.59 -0.24
N PRO A 210 -17.80 12.06 0.96
CA PRO A 210 -18.39 12.82 1.97
C PRO A 210 -17.33 13.94 2.25
N GLY A 211 -17.50 15.22 1.87
CA GLY A 211 -16.48 16.26 2.13
C GLY A 211 -16.03 16.22 3.60
N HIS A 212 -14.76 16.42 3.95
CA HIS A 212 -14.23 16.27 5.32
C HIS A 212 -15.23 16.58 6.45
N ALA A 213 -15.60 15.57 7.26
CA ALA A 213 -16.42 15.83 8.43
C ALA A 213 -15.52 16.62 9.39
N ALA A 214 -15.87 17.88 9.62
CA ALA A 214 -15.22 18.64 10.67
C ALA A 214 -15.43 17.89 12.00
N THR A 215 -14.33 17.39 12.56
CA THR A 215 -14.27 16.63 13.82
C THR A 215 -14.78 17.41 15.03
N ASN A 216 -14.99 18.72 14.89
CA ASN A 216 -15.76 19.51 15.86
C ASN A 216 -16.96 20.13 15.15
N VAL A 217 -18.12 19.54 15.42
CA VAL A 217 -19.42 20.13 15.14
C VAL A 217 -19.60 21.27 16.15
N ASN A 218 -18.90 22.38 15.93
CA ASN A 218 -18.94 23.58 16.76
C ASN A 218 -20.25 24.33 16.49
N LEU A 219 -21.37 23.68 16.80
CA LEU A 219 -22.68 24.28 16.74
C LEU A 219 -22.80 25.18 17.96
N ALA A 220 -23.40 26.37 17.79
CA ALA A 220 -23.62 27.26 18.91
C ALA A 220 -24.46 26.48 19.91
N ASP A 221 -23.84 26.18 21.05
CA ASP A 221 -24.59 25.70 22.18
C ASP A 221 -25.48 26.86 22.58
N ALA A 222 -26.78 26.73 22.31
CA ALA A 222 -27.75 27.78 22.53
C ALA A 222 -28.05 27.85 24.04
N GLY A 223 -27.04 28.13 24.86
CA GLY A 223 -27.13 28.44 26.29
C GLY A 223 -28.00 27.51 27.14
N ASN A 224 -28.14 26.22 26.80
CA ASN A 224 -29.10 25.34 27.47
C ASN A 224 -28.42 24.45 28.52
N SER A 225 -28.58 24.85 29.77
CA SER A 225 -28.32 24.01 30.96
C SER A 225 -29.09 22.68 30.91
N SER A 226 -28.43 21.59 31.34
CA SER A 226 -28.79 20.17 31.25
C SER A 226 -29.93 19.67 32.17
N THR A 227 -30.65 20.55 32.87
CA THR A 227 -31.63 20.16 33.92
C THR A 227 -33.06 19.85 33.47
N TYR A 228 -33.32 19.31 32.27
CA TYR A 228 -34.70 19.18 31.76
C TYR A 228 -35.06 17.76 31.30
N THR A 229 -36.25 17.29 31.67
CA THR A 229 -36.67 15.88 31.56
C THR A 229 -37.69 15.57 30.45
N SER A 230 -38.19 16.58 29.73
CA SER A 230 -39.09 16.38 28.58
C SER A 230 -38.73 17.34 27.45
N PHE A 231 -37.80 16.92 26.60
CA PHE A 231 -37.42 17.66 25.39
C PHE A 231 -38.21 17.15 24.18
N VAL A 232 -38.36 18.00 23.18
CA VAL A 232 -38.65 17.54 21.82
C VAL A 232 -37.45 16.70 21.38
N THR A 233 -37.63 15.45 21.01
CA THR A 233 -36.51 14.66 20.49
C THR A 233 -36.72 14.45 19.00
N ALA A 234 -35.66 14.64 18.22
CA ALA A 234 -35.60 14.20 16.83
C ALA A 234 -34.73 12.93 16.83
N THR A 235 -35.23 11.84 16.25
CA THR A 235 -34.61 10.51 16.36
C THR A 235 -34.11 9.97 15.03
N SER A 236 -34.70 10.37 13.91
CA SER A 236 -34.20 9.98 12.58
C SER A 236 -34.65 10.96 11.50
N LEU A 237 -33.91 10.97 10.39
CA LEU A 237 -34.27 11.66 9.15
C LEU A 237 -34.57 10.63 8.06
N GLU A 238 -35.59 10.89 7.24
CA GLU A 238 -35.83 10.16 5.99
C GLU A 238 -35.83 11.16 4.83
N THR A 239 -35.11 10.84 3.77
CA THR A 239 -35.03 11.60 2.52
C THR A 239 -35.88 10.94 1.44
N SER A 240 -36.20 11.67 0.37
CA SER A 240 -36.81 11.11 -0.84
C SER A 240 -36.02 11.55 -2.08
N PRO A 241 -35.33 10.64 -2.79
CA PRO A 241 -35.25 9.20 -2.53
C PRO A 241 -34.57 8.88 -1.18
N ALA A 242 -34.96 7.76 -0.56
CA ALA A 242 -34.40 7.34 0.72
C ALA A 242 -32.91 6.99 0.58
N SER A 243 -32.11 7.44 1.54
CA SER A 243 -30.68 7.18 1.66
C SER A 243 -30.30 6.95 3.11
N ASP A 244 -29.28 6.11 3.33
CA ASP A 244 -28.70 5.82 4.63
C ASP A 244 -27.16 5.90 4.52
N PRO A 245 -26.50 6.91 5.13
CA PRO A 245 -27.09 7.99 5.92
C PRO A 245 -27.99 8.93 5.10
N PRO A 246 -28.91 9.69 5.74
CA PRO A 246 -29.82 10.62 5.07
C PRO A 246 -29.06 11.67 4.24
N ALA A 247 -29.29 11.64 2.93
CA ALA A 247 -28.61 12.48 1.94
C ALA A 247 -29.57 13.05 0.88
N ILE A 248 -29.29 14.27 0.42
CA ILE A 248 -30.02 14.96 -0.65
C ILE A 248 -29.07 15.51 -1.71
N ALA A 249 -29.53 15.62 -2.96
CA ALA A 249 -28.71 16.15 -4.06
C ALA A 249 -28.35 17.64 -3.84
N HIS A 250 -27.14 18.03 -4.26
CA HIS A 250 -26.73 19.44 -4.35
C HIS A 250 -27.34 20.08 -5.59
N ASN A 251 -27.86 21.30 -5.45
CA ASN A 251 -28.51 22.03 -6.54
C ASN A 251 -29.46 21.16 -7.40
N PRO A 252 -30.44 20.49 -6.78
CA PRO A 252 -31.43 19.73 -7.54
C PRO A 252 -32.13 20.67 -8.53
N SER A 253 -32.56 20.13 -9.68
CA SER A 253 -33.27 20.92 -10.70
C SER A 253 -34.38 21.77 -10.04
N PRO A 254 -34.55 23.06 -10.39
CA PRO A 254 -35.40 24.01 -9.67
C PRO A 254 -36.89 23.63 -9.56
N SER A 255 -37.35 22.61 -10.29
CA SER A 255 -38.69 22.03 -10.15
C SER A 255 -38.80 20.86 -9.16
N THR A 256 -37.69 20.44 -8.55
CA THR A 256 -37.62 19.25 -7.69
C THR A 256 -37.65 19.68 -6.23
N ASN A 257 -38.81 19.56 -5.61
CA ASN A 257 -38.90 19.65 -4.16
C ASN A 257 -38.10 18.50 -3.54
N VAL A 258 -37.28 18.81 -2.54
CA VAL A 258 -36.52 17.81 -1.79
C VAL A 258 -37.18 17.65 -0.43
N PRO A 259 -38.18 16.75 -0.31
CA PRO A 259 -38.88 16.58 0.95
C PRO A 259 -37.95 15.89 1.96
N LEU A 260 -38.09 16.29 3.21
CA LEU A 260 -37.36 15.73 4.34
C LEU A 260 -38.36 15.37 5.44
N VAL A 261 -38.25 14.17 5.97
CA VAL A 261 -39.06 13.71 7.09
C VAL A 261 -38.19 13.68 8.33
N ILE A 262 -38.68 14.27 9.42
CA ILE A 262 -38.03 14.21 10.73
C ILE A 262 -38.95 13.41 11.65
N ASN A 263 -38.45 12.27 12.15
CA ASN A 263 -39.15 11.47 13.16
C ASN A 263 -38.65 11.83 14.57
N GLY A 264 -39.50 11.64 15.58
CA GLY A 264 -39.17 12.06 16.93
C GLY A 264 -40.29 11.90 17.95
N THR A 265 -40.19 12.62 19.07
CA THR A 265 -41.24 12.74 20.08
C THR A 265 -41.54 14.20 20.41
N ASN A 266 -42.79 14.49 20.76
CA ASN A 266 -43.28 15.85 21.07
C ASN A 266 -43.06 16.89 19.95
N LEU A 267 -43.02 16.44 18.69
CA LEU A 267 -42.77 17.28 17.51
C LEU A 267 -43.89 18.30 17.24
N ASN A 268 -45.08 18.12 17.83
CA ASN A 268 -46.20 19.06 17.74
C ASN A 268 -45.93 20.43 18.39
N THR A 269 -44.85 20.55 19.16
CA THR A 269 -44.42 21.82 19.78
C THR A 269 -43.29 22.52 19.03
N VAL A 270 -42.83 21.93 17.92
CA VAL A 270 -41.79 22.51 17.08
C VAL A 270 -42.33 23.76 16.39
N THR A 271 -41.50 24.79 16.32
CA THR A 271 -41.81 26.06 15.66
C THR A 271 -40.80 26.42 14.58
N LYS A 272 -39.58 25.87 14.66
CA LYS A 272 -38.56 26.02 13.61
C LYS A 272 -37.78 24.71 13.39
N ILE A 273 -37.31 24.50 12.17
CA ILE A 273 -36.34 23.47 11.82
C ILE A 273 -35.07 24.20 11.40
N GLY A 274 -33.92 23.84 11.98
CA GLY A 274 -32.65 24.51 11.78
C GLY A 274 -31.64 23.56 11.15
N PHE A 275 -30.94 24.06 10.15
CA PHE A 275 -29.87 23.40 9.43
C PHE A 275 -28.58 24.12 9.76
N TYR A 276 -27.62 23.38 10.27
CA TYR A 276 -26.33 23.91 10.68
C TYR A 276 -25.21 23.25 9.90
N GLN A 277 -24.42 24.04 9.19
CA GLN A 277 -23.29 23.52 8.41
C GLN A 277 -22.16 23.07 9.33
N SER A 278 -21.56 21.90 9.04
CA SER A 278 -20.36 21.43 9.72
C SER A 278 -19.13 22.26 9.32
N GLY A 279 -18.24 22.57 10.27
CA GLY A 279 -16.86 23.02 9.97
C GLY A 279 -16.55 24.51 10.05
N GLU A 280 -17.48 25.36 10.49
CA GLU A 280 -17.17 26.76 10.78
C GLU A 280 -16.62 26.93 12.21
N SER A 281 -15.50 27.67 12.35
CA SER A 281 -14.82 27.91 13.63
C SER A 281 -15.63 28.79 14.60
N THR A 282 -16.53 29.61 14.06
CA THR A 282 -17.58 30.31 14.78
C THR A 282 -18.92 29.73 14.36
N PRO A 283 -19.84 29.38 15.27
CA PRO A 283 -21.06 28.73 14.85
C PRO A 283 -21.93 29.67 14.01
N PRO A 284 -22.18 29.36 12.73
CA PRO A 284 -23.07 30.17 11.92
C PRO A 284 -24.47 30.15 12.52
N ALA A 285 -25.19 31.26 12.34
CA ALA A 285 -26.62 31.23 12.60
C ALA A 285 -27.25 30.12 11.73
N PRO A 286 -28.13 29.27 12.29
CA PRO A 286 -28.74 28.21 11.50
C PRO A 286 -29.52 28.81 10.35
N THR A 287 -29.47 28.13 9.21
CA THR A 287 -30.53 28.33 8.23
C THR A 287 -31.77 27.66 8.77
N TYR A 288 -32.89 28.36 8.87
CA TYR A 288 -34.10 27.77 9.44
C TYR A 288 -35.35 27.96 8.59
N VAL A 289 -36.28 27.03 8.75
CA VAL A 289 -37.65 27.09 8.23
C VAL A 289 -38.58 27.33 9.42
N ASP A 290 -39.40 28.37 9.34
CA ASP A 290 -40.40 28.71 10.36
C ASP A 290 -41.76 28.07 10.03
N ILE A 291 -42.56 27.75 11.04
CA ILE A 291 -43.95 27.26 10.85
C ILE A 291 -44.89 28.37 10.33
N GLY A 292 -44.52 29.64 10.52
CA GLY A 292 -45.35 30.80 10.21
C GLY A 292 -45.34 31.30 8.76
N VAL A 293 -44.54 30.70 7.87
CA VAL A 293 -44.52 31.08 6.44
C VAL A 293 -45.66 30.39 5.67
N THR A 294 -46.45 31.18 4.94
CA THR A 294 -47.54 30.72 4.05
C THR A 294 -47.09 30.69 2.59
N PRO A 295 -47.30 29.59 1.84
CA PRO A 295 -47.87 28.30 2.26
C PRO A 295 -46.94 27.56 3.23
N ALA A 296 -47.53 26.78 4.15
CA ALA A 296 -46.79 26.08 5.20
C ALA A 296 -45.68 25.21 4.58
N ALA A 297 -44.43 25.57 4.86
CA ALA A 297 -43.27 24.86 4.32
C ALA A 297 -43.14 23.43 4.87
N TRP A 298 -43.89 23.08 5.92
CA TRP A 298 -43.89 21.77 6.56
C TRP A 298 -45.19 21.50 7.31
N THR A 299 -45.43 20.23 7.64
CA THR A 299 -46.60 19.78 8.43
C THR A 299 -46.16 18.84 9.55
N VAL A 300 -46.82 18.92 10.71
CA VAL A 300 -46.69 17.90 11.76
C VAL A 300 -47.80 16.86 11.58
N THR A 301 -47.44 15.59 11.52
CA THR A 301 -48.40 14.47 11.61
C THR A 301 -48.31 13.86 13.01
N GLY A 302 -49.31 14.13 13.84
CA GLY A 302 -49.35 13.65 15.23
C GLY A 302 -48.33 14.34 16.14
N THR A 303 -47.66 13.58 17.02
CA THR A 303 -46.60 14.07 17.91
C THR A 303 -45.21 13.56 17.51
N THR A 304 -45.10 12.77 16.44
CA THR A 304 -43.91 11.98 16.15
C THR A 304 -43.28 12.23 14.78
N LYS A 305 -43.97 12.93 13.87
CA LYS A 305 -43.48 13.11 12.50
C LYS A 305 -43.64 14.55 12.01
N ILE A 306 -42.58 15.10 11.43
CA ILE A 306 -42.59 16.35 10.67
C ILE A 306 -42.29 16.03 9.21
N ASN A 307 -43.14 16.50 8.29
CA ASN A 307 -42.88 16.44 6.85
C ASN A 307 -42.53 17.85 6.36
N LEU A 308 -41.26 18.07 6.03
CA LEU A 308 -40.76 19.28 5.38
C LEU A 308 -40.91 19.13 3.87
N ALA A 309 -41.62 20.08 3.23
CA ALA A 309 -41.92 20.00 1.81
C ALA A 309 -40.68 20.21 0.93
N SER A 310 -39.76 21.07 1.36
CA SER A 310 -38.46 21.27 0.72
C SER A 310 -37.42 21.75 1.72
N VAL A 311 -36.19 21.24 1.62
CA VAL A 311 -35.02 21.78 2.30
C VAL A 311 -34.70 23.19 1.75
N PRO A 312 -34.26 24.16 2.59
CA PRO A 312 -33.96 25.53 2.16
C PRO A 312 -32.97 25.62 1.00
N ALA A 313 -33.21 26.57 0.09
CA ALA A 313 -32.39 26.78 -1.12
C ALA A 313 -30.90 26.97 -0.81
N ASN A 314 -30.59 27.71 0.26
CA ASN A 314 -29.21 27.97 0.68
C ASN A 314 -28.54 26.78 1.36
N VAL A 315 -29.31 25.85 1.93
CA VAL A 315 -28.81 24.55 2.40
C VAL A 315 -28.48 23.71 1.18
N ILE A 316 -29.45 23.47 0.28
CA ILE A 316 -29.25 22.64 -0.94
C ILE A 316 -28.21 23.21 -1.93
N SER A 317 -27.94 24.52 -1.90
CA SER A 317 -26.89 25.14 -2.71
C SER A 317 -25.49 25.03 -2.12
N THR A 318 -25.38 24.59 -0.88
CA THR A 318 -24.14 24.58 -0.12
C THR A 318 -23.82 23.15 0.28
N GLN A 319 -22.88 22.58 -0.44
CA GLN A 319 -22.46 21.19 -0.26
C GLN A 319 -21.79 20.99 1.10
N GLY A 320 -22.07 19.87 1.76
CA GLY A 320 -21.46 19.46 3.03
C GLY A 320 -22.43 18.71 3.93
N THR A 321 -21.99 18.41 5.15
CA THR A 321 -22.89 17.86 6.18
C THR A 321 -23.54 18.97 6.94
N TRP A 322 -24.85 18.82 7.04
CA TRP A 322 -25.72 19.70 7.77
C TRP A 322 -26.27 18.93 8.95
N PHE A 323 -26.30 19.55 10.12
CA PHE A 323 -26.98 19.00 11.28
C PHE A 323 -28.37 19.60 11.36
N VAL A 324 -29.38 18.75 11.37
CA VAL A 324 -30.78 19.13 11.50
C VAL A 324 -31.17 19.09 12.96
N ARG A 325 -31.62 20.24 13.46
CA ARG A 325 -32.15 20.40 14.82
C ARG A 325 -33.56 20.99 14.74
N VAL A 326 -34.35 20.79 15.78
CA VAL A 326 -35.70 21.37 15.86
C VAL A 326 -35.79 22.34 17.04
N PHE A 327 -36.49 23.46 16.84
CA PHE A 327 -36.71 24.50 17.86
C PHE A 327 -38.12 24.35 18.42
N GLY A 328 -38.23 23.90 19.65
CA GLY A 328 -39.49 23.50 20.27
C GLY A 328 -39.72 24.12 21.64
N GLN A 329 -40.94 23.89 22.15
CA GLN A 329 -41.34 24.33 23.47
C GLN A 329 -40.81 23.36 24.54
N LYS A 330 -40.21 23.91 25.59
CA LYS A 330 -39.64 23.20 26.73
C LYS A 330 -40.64 23.27 27.88
N SER A 331 -41.09 22.12 28.37
CA SER A 331 -41.86 22.07 29.60
C SER A 331 -40.87 22.08 30.77
N ALA A 332 -40.81 23.17 31.52
CA ALA A 332 -40.06 23.19 32.77
C ALA A 332 -40.83 22.37 33.80
N ASN A 333 -40.16 21.45 34.50
CA ASN A 333 -40.76 20.75 35.65
C ASN A 333 -41.19 21.79 36.70
N GLY A 334 -42.48 22.14 36.70
CA GLY A 334 -43.10 22.96 37.74
C GLY A 334 -42.95 24.47 37.64
N ALA A 335 -42.31 25.04 36.61
CA ALA A 335 -42.24 26.50 36.42
C ALA A 335 -43.04 26.92 35.18
N GLY A 336 -44.12 27.67 35.35
CA GLY A 336 -45.10 28.03 34.31
C GLY A 336 -44.61 28.89 33.13
N ALA A 337 -43.30 28.97 32.86
CA ALA A 337 -42.74 29.64 31.70
C ALA A 337 -42.18 28.60 30.72
N SER A 338 -42.87 28.38 29.62
CA SER A 338 -42.37 27.58 28.52
C SER A 338 -41.22 28.30 27.83
N GLN A 339 -39.99 27.84 28.07
CA GLN A 339 -38.84 28.31 27.31
C GLN A 339 -38.84 27.65 25.93
N LYS A 340 -38.38 28.35 24.89
CA LYS A 340 -38.18 27.74 23.57
C LYS A 340 -36.69 27.59 23.30
N ALA A 341 -36.29 26.43 22.81
CA ALA A 341 -34.90 26.06 22.64
C ALA A 341 -34.72 25.10 21.45
N TRP A 342 -33.52 25.11 20.88
CA TRP A 342 -33.08 24.08 19.94
C TRP A 342 -32.83 22.77 20.67
N THR A 343 -33.09 21.63 20.03
CA THR A 343 -32.63 20.30 20.51
C THR A 343 -31.15 20.34 20.83
N PRO A 344 -30.69 19.75 21.93
CA PRO A 344 -29.27 19.81 22.29
C PRO A 344 -28.41 19.11 21.23
N ILE A 345 -27.12 19.45 21.17
CA ILE A 345 -26.19 18.84 20.21
C ILE A 345 -25.92 17.41 20.65
N VAL A 346 -25.69 17.22 21.95
CA VAL A 346 -25.53 15.93 22.60
C VAL A 346 -26.61 15.73 23.67
N ASP A 347 -26.96 14.49 23.99
CA ASP A 347 -27.87 14.19 25.10
C ASP A 347 -27.14 14.30 26.45
N ASN A 348 -27.80 13.88 27.54
CA ASN A 348 -27.20 13.92 28.88
C ASN A 348 -26.09 12.87 29.07
N GLN A 349 -25.81 12.06 28.05
CA GLN A 349 -24.79 11.01 27.99
C GLN A 349 -23.75 11.29 26.90
N ASP A 350 -23.67 12.54 26.43
CA ASP A 350 -22.77 12.98 25.35
C ASP A 350 -23.02 12.33 23.97
N ASN A 351 -24.17 11.66 23.75
CA ASN A 351 -24.50 11.12 22.42
C ASN A 351 -25.03 12.22 21.50
N LEU A 352 -24.54 12.31 20.25
CA LEU A 352 -25.02 13.29 19.26
C LEU A 352 -26.52 13.13 18.97
N VAL A 353 -27.34 14.13 19.32
CA VAL A 353 -28.80 14.19 19.06
C VAL A 353 -29.13 15.03 17.81
N ALA A 354 -28.16 15.79 17.32
CA ALA A 354 -28.32 16.52 16.08
C ALA A 354 -28.30 15.55 14.90
N LEU A 355 -29.34 15.55 14.06
CA LEU A 355 -29.49 14.55 13.01
C LEU A 355 -28.66 14.95 11.78
N PRO A 356 -27.68 14.14 11.33
CA PRO A 356 -26.86 14.47 10.18
C PRO A 356 -27.68 14.37 8.88
N LEU A 357 -27.52 15.35 8.02
CA LEU A 357 -28.08 15.43 6.67
C LEU A 357 -26.94 15.78 5.71
N ALA A 358 -26.60 14.85 4.83
CA ALA A 358 -25.67 15.11 3.74
C ALA A 358 -26.36 15.94 2.66
N VAL A 359 -25.77 17.07 2.27
CA VAL A 359 -26.23 17.88 1.13
C VAL A 359 -25.18 17.84 0.04
N GLY A 360 -25.55 17.28 -1.10
CA GLY A 360 -24.60 16.90 -2.13
C GLY A 360 -23.81 15.68 -1.72
N ASN A 361 -22.50 15.74 -1.91
CA ASN A 361 -21.59 14.71 -1.48
C ASN A 361 -21.52 14.71 0.07
N ALA A 362 -21.56 13.55 0.76
CA ALA A 362 -21.77 13.39 2.23
C ALA A 362 -20.67 14.06 3.13
N THR A 363 -20.34 13.68 4.39
CA THR A 363 -18.99 14.04 4.99
C THR A 363 -18.07 12.93 5.57
N LEU A 364 -16.74 12.94 5.29
CA LEU A 364 -15.74 11.94 5.69
C LEU A 364 -15.55 11.98 7.21
N SER A 365 -16.33 11.22 7.98
CA SER A 365 -16.10 10.98 9.41
C SER A 365 -15.63 9.55 9.62
N CYS A 366 -14.64 9.37 10.49
CA CYS A 366 -14.65 8.13 11.26
C CYS A 366 -15.88 8.23 12.13
N GLU A 367 -16.79 7.25 12.06
CA GLU A 367 -17.78 7.14 13.12
C GLU A 367 -17.04 6.95 14.45
N GLU A 368 -17.72 7.10 15.59
CA GLU A 368 -17.13 7.11 16.94
C GLU A 368 -16.55 5.73 17.38
N GLY A 369 -15.77 5.09 16.51
CA GLY A 369 -15.00 3.88 16.72
C GLY A 369 -13.94 3.71 15.61
N PRO A 370 -12.79 3.06 15.89
CA PRO A 370 -11.69 2.87 14.93
C PRO A 370 -12.01 1.93 13.75
N SER A 371 -13.27 1.48 13.62
CA SER A 371 -13.65 0.36 12.76
C SER A 371 -14.31 0.76 11.44
N GLU A 372 -14.79 2.01 11.27
CA GLU A 372 -15.47 2.44 10.04
C GLU A 372 -15.19 3.92 9.69
N GLY A 373 -14.90 4.16 8.42
CA GLY A 373 -14.54 5.46 7.86
C GLY A 373 -14.66 5.47 6.35
N ASN A 374 -14.86 6.66 5.79
CA ASN A 374 -14.81 6.89 4.36
C ASN A 374 -13.51 7.59 4.01
N PHE A 375 -13.03 7.45 2.77
CA PHE A 375 -11.82 8.10 2.31
C PHE A 375 -11.89 8.61 0.87
N GLY A 376 -10.98 9.51 0.55
CA GLY A 376 -10.82 10.07 -0.79
C GLY A 376 -9.93 9.26 -1.72
N THR A 377 -9.78 9.80 -2.91
CA THR A 377 -8.80 9.35 -3.90
C THR A 377 -7.52 10.17 -3.79
N LEU A 378 -6.42 9.58 -4.24
CA LEU A 378 -5.18 10.29 -4.51
C LEU A 378 -5.25 10.91 -5.92
N SER A 379 -4.67 12.09 -6.07
CA SER A 379 -4.51 12.75 -7.37
C SER A 379 -3.22 12.23 -8.03
N LEU A 380 -3.34 11.15 -8.80
CA LEU A 380 -2.20 10.44 -9.41
C LEU A 380 -2.41 10.29 -10.92
N ASP A 381 -2.04 11.32 -11.69
CA ASP A 381 -2.24 11.34 -13.14
C ASP A 381 -1.27 10.34 -13.84
N ARG A 382 -1.67 9.66 -14.91
CA ARG A 382 -0.78 8.69 -15.58
C ARG A 382 0.03 9.35 -16.70
N GLU A 383 1.33 9.13 -16.75
CA GLU A 383 2.21 9.67 -17.81
C GLU A 383 1.90 9.07 -19.18
N THR A 384 1.61 7.76 -19.21
CA THR A 384 1.39 7.01 -20.45
C THR A 384 0.06 7.30 -21.16
N SER A 385 -0.82 8.14 -20.59
CA SER A 385 -2.13 8.37 -21.21
C SER A 385 -2.76 9.75 -20.92
N PRO A 386 -2.15 10.85 -21.41
CA PRO A 386 -2.71 12.20 -21.25
C PRO A 386 -4.07 12.41 -21.93
N ASN A 387 -4.58 11.42 -22.68
CA ASN A 387 -5.84 11.48 -23.43
C ASN A 387 -6.89 10.46 -22.97
N ALA A 388 -6.77 9.86 -21.77
CA ALA A 388 -7.64 8.77 -21.29
C ALA A 388 -9.10 9.15 -20.98
N GLY A 389 -9.63 10.22 -21.57
CA GLY A 389 -11.01 10.69 -21.34
C GLY A 389 -11.17 11.60 -20.12
N GLY A 390 -10.07 12.18 -19.64
CA GLY A 390 -10.02 13.02 -18.44
C GLY A 390 -9.84 12.22 -17.15
N GLU A 391 -9.87 12.94 -16.03
CA GLU A 391 -9.56 12.43 -14.69
C GLU A 391 -10.29 11.12 -14.28
N PRO A 392 -11.59 10.90 -14.57
CA PRO A 392 -12.24 9.64 -14.21
C PRO A 392 -11.61 8.43 -14.91
N GLY A 393 -11.06 8.63 -16.12
CA GLY A 393 -10.37 7.58 -16.86
C GLY A 393 -9.04 7.19 -16.23
N GLU A 394 -8.30 8.15 -15.66
CA GLU A 394 -7.00 7.90 -15.02
C GLU A 394 -7.17 7.16 -13.69
N ILE A 395 -8.12 7.59 -12.86
CA ILE A 395 -8.48 6.89 -11.62
C ILE A 395 -8.94 5.46 -11.93
N ALA A 396 -9.79 5.28 -12.96
CA ALA A 396 -10.22 3.96 -13.38
C ALA A 396 -9.04 3.06 -13.80
N ARG A 397 -8.08 3.60 -14.56
CA ARG A 397 -6.87 2.85 -14.98
C ARG A 397 -6.01 2.49 -13.79
N ASN A 398 -5.80 3.41 -12.85
CA ASN A 398 -5.06 3.17 -11.62
C ASN A 398 -5.71 2.10 -10.74
N ILE A 399 -7.05 2.01 -10.72
CA ILE A 399 -7.75 0.92 -10.03
C ILE A 399 -7.53 -0.41 -10.79
N ALA A 400 -7.76 -0.44 -12.10
CA ALA A 400 -7.71 -1.66 -12.90
C ALA A 400 -6.31 -2.30 -12.96
N LEU A 401 -5.29 -1.48 -13.19
CA LEU A 401 -3.91 -1.91 -13.43
C LEU A 401 -3.00 -1.79 -12.20
N GLY A 402 -3.41 -1.03 -11.20
CA GLY A 402 -2.51 -0.48 -10.19
C GLY A 402 -1.84 0.81 -10.68
N LEU A 403 -1.12 1.45 -9.77
CA LEU A 403 -0.40 2.71 -10.03
C LEU A 403 0.75 2.49 -11.03
N GLU A 404 1.02 3.51 -11.84
CA GLU A 404 2.15 3.50 -12.79
C GLU A 404 3.50 3.61 -12.09
N HIS A 405 3.57 4.45 -11.08
CA HIS A 405 4.76 4.66 -10.25
C HIS A 405 4.53 4.16 -8.83
N GLY A 406 5.58 3.66 -8.21
CA GLY A 406 5.54 3.17 -6.83
C GLY A 406 5.40 4.31 -5.82
N LEU A 407 4.49 4.15 -4.85
CA LEU A 407 4.38 5.07 -3.71
C LEU A 407 5.27 4.60 -2.53
N ALA A 408 5.81 5.53 -1.76
CA ALA A 408 6.68 5.30 -0.62
C ALA A 408 6.16 5.96 0.67
N PRO A 409 6.49 5.45 1.87
CA PRO A 409 6.29 6.19 3.10
C PRO A 409 7.31 7.32 3.20
N PHE A 410 6.86 8.42 3.77
CA PHE A 410 7.64 9.59 4.08
C PHE A 410 8.73 9.24 5.10
N PRO A 411 9.98 9.71 4.95
CA PRO A 411 11.08 9.36 5.86
C PRO A 411 10.87 9.88 7.28
N THR A 412 10.34 9.04 8.18
CA THR A 412 10.05 9.39 9.59
C THR A 412 11.25 9.86 10.42
N ALA A 413 12.48 9.50 10.02
CA ALA A 413 13.71 9.87 10.74
C ALA A 413 14.08 11.35 10.58
N ARG A 414 13.47 12.06 9.61
CA ARG A 414 13.68 13.49 9.39
C ARG A 414 12.40 14.19 9.79
N LEU A 415 12.39 14.71 11.01
CA LEU A 415 11.35 15.53 11.64
C LEU A 415 10.41 16.17 10.60
N ALA A 416 9.32 15.48 10.26
CA ALA A 416 8.25 16.07 9.48
C ALA A 416 7.74 17.29 10.27
N PRO A 417 7.31 18.38 9.60
CA PRO A 417 6.48 19.35 10.27
C PRO A 417 5.31 18.60 10.94
N PRO A 418 4.88 19.00 12.16
CA PRO A 418 3.86 18.29 12.94
C PRO A 418 2.50 18.21 12.24
N ASP A 419 2.37 18.86 11.10
CA ASP A 419 1.17 18.96 10.29
C ASP A 419 1.09 17.92 9.18
N TYR A 420 2.06 17.03 8.94
CA TYR A 420 2.00 16.02 7.86
C TYR A 420 1.76 16.56 6.43
N VAL A 421 2.04 17.84 6.19
CA VAL A 421 2.09 18.43 4.84
C VAL A 421 3.47 18.25 4.27
N CYS A 422 3.57 18.13 2.95
CA CYS A 422 4.85 18.08 2.26
C CYS A 422 4.84 18.96 1.02
N SER A 423 6.05 19.22 0.53
CA SER A 423 6.29 19.95 -0.71
C SER A 423 7.51 19.33 -1.37
N ASP A 424 7.47 19.19 -2.69
CA ASP A 424 8.55 18.52 -3.43
C ASP A 424 9.96 19.00 -3.07
N GLY A 425 10.88 18.06 -2.90
CA GLY A 425 12.29 18.31 -2.56
C GLY A 425 12.56 18.71 -1.11
N VAL A 426 11.55 18.90 -0.26
CA VAL A 426 11.72 19.24 1.16
C VAL A 426 11.75 17.97 2.00
N ASN A 427 12.80 17.76 2.80
CA ASN A 427 12.95 16.59 3.68
C ASN A 427 12.84 15.23 2.94
N ASP A 428 13.33 15.17 1.70
CA ASP A 428 13.19 14.01 0.79
C ASP A 428 11.73 13.69 0.43
N ALA A 429 10.85 14.71 0.47
CA ALA A 429 9.55 14.64 -0.17
C ALA A 429 9.73 14.49 -1.69
N HIS A 430 9.03 13.53 -2.27
CA HIS A 430 8.92 13.33 -3.70
C HIS A 430 7.46 13.37 -4.08
N GLU A 431 7.11 14.36 -4.90
CA GLU A 431 5.77 14.43 -5.50
C GLU A 431 5.63 13.46 -6.68
N TRP A 432 4.38 13.12 -6.99
CA TRP A 432 4.03 12.34 -8.17
C TRP A 432 4.50 13.05 -9.46
N PRO A 433 5.01 12.36 -10.51
CA PRO A 433 4.88 10.94 -10.84
C PRO A 433 6.19 10.14 -10.74
N TYR A 434 6.99 10.29 -9.69
CA TYR A 434 8.25 9.54 -9.59
C TYR A 434 8.11 8.26 -8.76
N ASP A 435 8.87 7.22 -9.09
CA ASP A 435 8.99 6.06 -8.21
C ASP A 435 9.54 6.50 -6.85
N GLY A 436 8.86 6.05 -5.78
CA GLY A 436 9.14 6.53 -4.44
C GLY A 436 8.39 7.81 -4.06
N THR A 437 7.35 8.18 -4.80
CA THR A 437 6.43 9.27 -4.43
C THR A 437 5.91 9.05 -3.02
N ASN A 438 6.20 9.98 -2.11
CA ASN A 438 5.77 9.94 -0.71
C ASN A 438 4.97 11.18 -0.29
N CYS A 439 4.76 12.09 -1.25
CA CYS A 439 4.03 13.34 -1.11
C CYS A 439 2.93 13.40 -2.17
N VAL A 440 1.67 13.34 -1.76
CA VAL A 440 0.54 13.14 -2.68
C VAL A 440 -0.59 14.15 -2.49
N GLY A 441 -1.10 14.66 -3.60
CA GLY A 441 -2.35 15.40 -3.62
C GLY A 441 -3.55 14.48 -3.41
N THR A 442 -4.64 15.01 -2.89
CA THR A 442 -5.86 14.24 -2.62
C THR A 442 -7.07 14.85 -3.32
N LYS A 443 -8.12 14.05 -3.50
CA LYS A 443 -9.43 14.49 -3.96
C LYS A 443 -10.52 13.84 -3.10
N PRO A 444 -11.64 14.53 -2.88
CA PRO A 444 -12.71 13.99 -2.07
C PRO A 444 -13.36 12.80 -2.79
N GLY A 445 -13.43 11.68 -2.07
CA GLY A 445 -14.12 10.41 -2.35
C GLY A 445 -13.90 9.76 -3.70
N LEU A 446 -14.87 8.95 -4.10
CA LEU A 446 -14.74 8.00 -5.20
C LEU A 446 -15.63 8.41 -6.38
N PRO A 447 -15.11 8.75 -7.57
CA PRO A 447 -15.98 8.96 -8.73
C PRO A 447 -16.61 7.63 -9.19
N SER A 448 -17.94 7.49 -9.18
CA SER A 448 -18.63 6.21 -9.50
C SER A 448 -18.30 5.69 -10.88
N GLU A 449 -18.18 6.57 -11.88
CA GLU A 449 -17.77 6.16 -13.23
C GLU A 449 -16.36 5.56 -13.22
N ALA A 450 -15.44 6.16 -12.45
CA ALA A 450 -14.09 5.65 -12.33
C ALA A 450 -14.04 4.34 -11.54
N ALA A 451 -14.85 4.22 -10.48
CA ALA A 451 -14.98 3.01 -9.68
C ALA A 451 -15.57 1.86 -10.50
N GLU A 452 -16.67 2.10 -11.20
CA GLU A 452 -17.36 1.12 -12.03
C GLU A 452 -16.41 0.57 -13.11
N LYS A 453 -15.76 1.46 -13.86
CA LYS A 453 -14.79 1.07 -14.89
C LYS A 453 -13.56 0.39 -14.31
N GLY A 454 -13.02 0.95 -13.23
CA GLY A 454 -11.80 0.47 -12.60
C GLY A 454 -11.95 -0.91 -11.97
N PHE A 455 -13.06 -1.16 -11.27
CA PHE A 455 -13.28 -2.42 -10.56
C PHE A 455 -13.99 -3.47 -11.42
N VAL A 456 -14.99 -3.08 -12.22
CA VAL A 456 -15.96 -4.03 -12.79
C VAL A 456 -15.98 -4.02 -14.32
N THR A 457 -16.31 -2.90 -14.97
CA THR A 457 -16.64 -2.91 -16.40
C THR A 457 -15.42 -2.84 -17.32
N GLY A 458 -14.27 -2.41 -16.79
CA GLY A 458 -13.02 -2.21 -17.53
C GLY A 458 -12.88 -0.81 -18.12
N VAL A 459 -11.66 -0.47 -18.52
CA VAL A 459 -11.32 0.87 -19.04
C VAL A 459 -11.09 0.82 -20.54
N SER A 460 -11.89 1.58 -21.29
CA SER A 460 -11.80 1.76 -22.75
C SER A 460 -11.84 0.45 -23.56
N GLY A 461 -12.31 -0.66 -22.98
CA GLY A 461 -12.27 -1.99 -23.58
C GLY A 461 -10.87 -2.58 -23.73
N GLU A 462 -9.84 -1.87 -23.28
CA GLU A 462 -8.43 -2.25 -23.37
C GLU A 462 -8.00 -3.01 -22.12
N TYR A 463 -8.46 -2.56 -20.95
CA TYR A 463 -8.09 -3.14 -19.67
C TYR A 463 -9.34 -3.66 -18.97
N ALA A 464 -9.25 -4.89 -18.47
CA ALA A 464 -10.29 -5.49 -17.67
C ALA A 464 -10.37 -4.81 -16.30
N GLY A 465 -11.55 -4.76 -15.69
CA GLY A 465 -11.70 -4.22 -14.33
C GLY A 465 -10.92 -5.08 -13.33
N LEU A 466 -10.44 -4.47 -12.25
CA LEU A 466 -9.61 -5.13 -11.23
C LEU A 466 -10.20 -6.48 -10.78
N LEU A 467 -11.50 -6.51 -10.50
CA LEU A 467 -12.19 -7.67 -9.96
C LEU A 467 -12.63 -8.66 -11.05
N THR A 468 -12.49 -8.35 -12.33
CA THR A 468 -12.85 -9.30 -13.41
C THR A 468 -11.84 -10.42 -13.60
N ASN A 469 -10.69 -10.36 -12.92
CA ASN A 469 -9.74 -11.47 -12.90
C ASN A 469 -10.27 -12.58 -11.98
N VAL A 470 -10.77 -13.65 -12.62
CA VAL A 470 -11.38 -14.83 -11.99
C VAL A 470 -10.57 -16.12 -12.21
N ASP A 471 -9.40 -16.01 -12.85
CA ASP A 471 -8.58 -17.18 -13.20
C ASP A 471 -7.51 -17.50 -12.15
N ASP A 472 -7.19 -16.55 -11.27
CA ASP A 472 -6.12 -16.71 -10.28
C ASP A 472 -6.56 -17.61 -9.12
N GLY A 473 -6.10 -18.87 -9.09
CA GLY A 473 -6.50 -19.89 -8.11
C GLY A 473 -6.24 -19.54 -6.64
N THR A 474 -7.24 -18.93 -6.00
CA THR A 474 -7.22 -18.47 -4.59
C THR A 474 -7.71 -19.52 -3.60
N GLY A 475 -8.43 -20.55 -4.07
CA GLY A 475 -8.90 -21.66 -3.24
C GLY A 475 -10.20 -21.40 -2.47
N CYS A 476 -10.88 -20.28 -2.72
CA CYS A 476 -12.14 -19.94 -2.04
C CYS A 476 -13.35 -20.74 -2.58
N ALA A 477 -13.29 -21.21 -3.83
CA ALA A 477 -14.28 -22.13 -4.39
C ALA A 477 -13.83 -23.60 -4.24
N GLU A 478 -14.80 -24.53 -4.27
CA GLU A 478 -14.56 -25.98 -4.13
C GLU A 478 -13.53 -26.54 -5.13
N ASP A 479 -13.40 -25.92 -6.31
CA ASP A 479 -12.49 -26.34 -7.38
C ASP A 479 -11.08 -25.71 -7.30
N GLY A 480 -10.76 -25.01 -6.22
CA GLY A 480 -9.47 -24.29 -6.08
C GLY A 480 -9.39 -22.97 -6.85
N LYS A 481 -10.48 -22.56 -7.51
CA LYS A 481 -10.65 -21.29 -8.22
C LYS A 481 -11.15 -20.19 -7.28
N PRO A 482 -11.10 -18.91 -7.70
CA PRO A 482 -11.90 -17.88 -7.07
C PRO A 482 -13.37 -18.22 -7.04
N ALA A 483 -14.06 -17.78 -5.98
CA ALA A 483 -15.51 -17.67 -6.06
C ALA A 483 -15.86 -16.57 -7.08
N THR A 484 -16.98 -16.70 -7.80
CA THR A 484 -17.42 -15.68 -8.76
C THR A 484 -18.87 -15.24 -8.52
N THR A 485 -19.18 -14.02 -8.93
CA THR A 485 -20.55 -13.47 -8.99
C THR A 485 -20.70 -12.61 -10.23
N VAL A 486 -21.94 -12.25 -10.59
CA VAL A 486 -22.21 -11.37 -11.73
C VAL A 486 -22.67 -10.01 -11.24
N LEU A 487 -21.87 -8.98 -11.52
CA LEU A 487 -22.18 -7.59 -11.20
C LEU A 487 -22.11 -6.74 -12.47
N LEU A 488 -23.14 -5.93 -12.73
CA LEU A 488 -23.24 -5.10 -13.95
C LEU A 488 -23.03 -5.89 -15.26
N GLY A 489 -23.48 -7.14 -15.29
CA GLY A 489 -23.32 -8.04 -16.45
C GLY A 489 -21.89 -8.55 -16.68
N LYS A 490 -20.99 -8.38 -15.71
CA LYS A 490 -19.62 -8.91 -15.72
C LYS A 490 -19.46 -9.97 -14.63
N GLU A 491 -18.79 -11.06 -14.97
CA GLU A 491 -18.32 -12.00 -13.96
C GLU A 491 -17.13 -11.37 -13.22
N ILE A 492 -17.21 -11.34 -11.90
CA ILE A 492 -16.18 -10.78 -11.03
C ILE A 492 -15.80 -11.78 -9.94
N ASN A 493 -14.56 -11.66 -9.45
CA ASN A 493 -14.04 -12.33 -8.28
C ASN A 493 -14.92 -12.01 -7.08
N ASN A 494 -15.37 -13.04 -6.37
CA ASN A 494 -16.22 -13.01 -5.20
C ASN A 494 -15.56 -13.71 -4.01
N ASP A 495 -14.23 -13.70 -3.96
CA ASP A 495 -13.50 -14.23 -2.81
C ASP A 495 -13.90 -13.49 -1.54
N VAL A 496 -13.88 -14.20 -0.42
CA VAL A 496 -14.21 -13.66 0.90
C VAL A 496 -13.01 -13.85 1.80
N LEU A 497 -12.73 -12.89 2.67
CA LEU A 497 -11.53 -12.87 3.50
C LEU A 497 -11.41 -14.12 4.38
N SER A 498 -12.51 -14.56 4.98
CA SER A 498 -12.53 -15.72 5.88
C SER A 498 -12.12 -17.05 5.21
N CYS A 499 -12.25 -17.17 3.89
CA CYS A 499 -11.77 -18.34 3.15
C CYS A 499 -10.25 -18.49 3.18
N PHE A 500 -9.52 -17.39 3.40
CA PHE A 500 -8.07 -17.41 3.51
C PHE A 500 -7.57 -17.73 4.91
N PHE A 501 -8.43 -17.84 5.93
CA PHE A 501 -7.98 -18.13 7.28
C PHE A 501 -7.40 -19.54 7.39
N THR A 502 -6.26 -19.68 8.07
CA THR A 502 -5.64 -20.98 8.35
C THR A 502 -6.12 -21.56 9.67
N ASN A 503 -6.79 -20.76 10.49
CA ASN A 503 -7.37 -21.12 11.79
C ASN A 503 -8.89 -20.88 11.77
N ASP A 504 -9.66 -21.89 12.17
CA ASP A 504 -11.12 -21.87 12.16
C ASP A 504 -11.74 -20.99 13.27
N ASP A 505 -10.99 -20.68 14.32
CA ASP A 505 -11.46 -19.89 15.47
C ASP A 505 -11.17 -18.39 15.32
N VAL A 506 -10.36 -18.00 14.34
CA VAL A 506 -9.99 -16.60 14.10
C VAL A 506 -11.13 -15.89 13.38
N THR A 507 -11.45 -14.69 13.86
CA THR A 507 -12.49 -13.85 13.27
C THR A 507 -11.93 -12.75 12.37
N VAL A 508 -12.77 -12.17 11.51
CA VAL A 508 -12.45 -10.97 10.71
C VAL A 508 -12.08 -9.79 11.61
N GLY A 509 -12.77 -9.62 12.75
CA GLY A 509 -12.46 -8.60 13.74
C GLY A 509 -11.07 -8.77 14.35
N ASP A 510 -10.63 -10.01 14.60
CA ASP A 510 -9.30 -10.27 15.15
C ASP A 510 -8.19 -9.82 14.19
N VAL A 511 -8.27 -10.24 12.93
CA VAL A 511 -7.21 -9.94 11.94
C VAL A 511 -7.24 -8.50 11.46
N SER A 512 -8.36 -7.80 11.59
CA SER A 512 -8.48 -6.38 11.24
C SER A 512 -8.16 -5.44 12.40
N ALA A 513 -8.08 -5.95 13.63
CA ALA A 513 -7.76 -5.16 14.81
C ALA A 513 -6.32 -4.61 14.78
N ARG A 514 -6.19 -3.32 15.11
CA ARG A 514 -4.88 -2.67 15.31
C ARG A 514 -4.02 -3.35 16.38
N THR A 515 -4.66 -3.92 17.39
CA THR A 515 -4.02 -4.57 18.55
C THR A 515 -3.67 -6.04 18.30
N TYR A 516 -3.92 -6.58 17.11
CA TYR A 516 -3.59 -7.96 16.80
C TYR A 516 -2.10 -8.25 17.06
N SER A 517 -1.87 -9.30 17.84
CA SER A 517 -0.53 -9.72 18.28
C SER A 517 -0.33 -11.23 18.19
N GLY A 518 -1.27 -11.94 17.56
CA GLY A 518 -1.18 -13.37 17.31
C GLY A 518 -0.21 -13.72 16.18
N ASP A 519 -0.11 -15.02 15.90
CA ASP A 519 0.70 -15.56 14.80
C ASP A 519 0.09 -15.26 13.42
N VAL A 520 0.75 -15.71 12.37
CA VAL A 520 0.20 -15.66 11.01
C VAL A 520 -0.99 -16.60 10.90
N VAL A 521 -2.17 -16.06 10.58
CA VAL A 521 -3.45 -16.79 10.52
C VAL A 521 -4.15 -16.67 9.17
N ILE A 522 -3.52 -16.00 8.20
CA ILE A 522 -4.00 -15.87 6.82
C ILE A 522 -3.08 -16.67 5.90
N SER A 523 -3.67 -17.38 4.93
CA SER A 523 -2.98 -18.17 3.91
C SER A 523 -2.26 -17.28 2.90
N GLN A 524 -1.12 -17.75 2.41
CA GLN A 524 -0.34 -17.08 1.38
C GLN A 524 -1.09 -16.94 0.03
N THR A 525 -2.15 -17.73 -0.17
CA THR A 525 -3.02 -17.62 -1.36
C THR A 525 -3.78 -16.30 -1.43
N ILE A 526 -3.88 -15.53 -0.34
CA ILE A 526 -4.53 -14.21 -0.34
C ILE A 526 -3.90 -13.25 -1.36
N TYR A 527 -2.57 -13.33 -1.56
CA TYR A 527 -1.83 -12.49 -2.50
C TYR A 527 -2.18 -12.74 -3.97
N LYS A 528 -2.85 -13.86 -4.28
CA LYS A 528 -3.36 -14.14 -5.62
C LYS A 528 -4.76 -13.57 -5.86
N SER A 529 -5.45 -13.14 -4.82
CA SER A 529 -6.81 -12.59 -4.98
C SER A 529 -6.74 -11.19 -5.53
N SER A 530 -7.54 -10.90 -6.57
CA SER A 530 -7.71 -9.55 -7.11
C SER A 530 -8.36 -8.58 -6.12
N ARG A 531 -8.90 -9.09 -5.01
CA ARG A 531 -9.44 -8.31 -3.89
C ARG A 531 -8.38 -7.88 -2.89
N PHE A 532 -7.20 -8.49 -2.88
CA PHE A 532 -6.11 -8.08 -2.00
C PHE A 532 -5.35 -6.89 -2.58
N VAL A 533 -5.27 -5.81 -1.82
CA VAL A 533 -4.73 -4.53 -2.26
C VAL A 533 -3.91 -3.84 -1.17
N LEU A 534 -3.10 -2.86 -1.55
CA LEU A 534 -2.47 -1.92 -0.61
C LEU A 534 -3.13 -0.56 -0.71
N ILE A 535 -3.40 0.06 0.44
CA ILE A 535 -3.90 1.43 0.53
C ILE A 535 -2.87 2.28 1.29
N PRO A 536 -2.37 3.39 0.70
CA PRO A 536 -1.51 4.33 1.42
C PRO A 536 -2.25 4.99 2.59
N VAL A 537 -1.54 5.20 3.70
CA VAL A 537 -2.05 5.89 4.89
C VAL A 537 -1.43 7.27 4.95
N LEU A 538 -2.26 8.30 5.05
CA LEU A 538 -1.81 9.67 5.28
C LEU A 538 -1.66 9.94 6.77
N GLY A 539 -0.66 10.76 7.11
CA GLY A 539 -0.37 11.12 8.51
C GLY A 539 -1.45 11.98 9.17
N ARG A 540 -2.25 12.67 8.36
CA ARG A 540 -3.45 13.41 8.77
C ARG A 540 -4.56 13.20 7.77
N GLN A 541 -5.78 13.45 8.22
CA GLN A 541 -6.90 13.64 7.31
C GLN A 541 -6.69 14.92 6.49
N PRO A 542 -6.76 14.87 5.15
CA PRO A 542 -6.76 16.08 4.33
C PRO A 542 -7.88 17.04 4.74
N ASP A 543 -7.66 18.34 4.62
CA ASP A 543 -8.68 19.36 4.95
C ASP A 543 -9.59 19.66 3.75
N CYS A 544 -9.07 19.43 2.54
CA CYS A 544 -9.73 19.68 1.28
C CYS A 544 -9.09 18.85 0.16
N GLY A 545 -9.83 18.64 -0.92
CA GLY A 545 -9.26 18.13 -2.16
C GLY A 545 -8.29 19.12 -2.79
N SER A 546 -7.08 18.67 -3.08
CA SER A 546 -6.07 19.35 -3.90
C SER A 546 -5.58 20.69 -3.35
N CYS A 547 -5.81 20.99 -2.08
CA CYS A 547 -5.31 22.21 -1.46
C CYS A 547 -3.87 22.10 -0.97
N GLU A 548 -3.45 20.91 -0.56
CA GLU A 548 -2.11 20.60 -0.08
C GLU A 548 -1.71 19.20 -0.54
N ASN A 549 -0.42 18.91 -0.47
CA ASN A 549 0.13 17.57 -0.62
C ASN A 549 0.40 16.97 0.76
N TYR A 550 0.04 15.71 0.93
CA TYR A 550 0.05 15.03 2.20
C TYR A 550 1.11 13.93 2.21
N GLN A 551 1.74 13.77 3.38
CA GLN A 551 2.73 12.73 3.61
C GLN A 551 2.05 11.37 3.73
N ILE A 552 2.48 10.40 2.91
CA ILE A 552 2.17 8.99 3.12
C ILE A 552 3.01 8.52 4.32
N VAL A 553 2.41 8.12 5.42
CA VAL A 553 3.17 7.66 6.60
C VAL A 553 3.33 6.15 6.66
N ASP A 554 2.44 5.42 5.99
CA ASP A 554 2.40 3.96 6.02
C ASP A 554 1.55 3.40 4.87
N PHE A 555 1.44 2.08 4.78
CA PHE A 555 0.50 1.38 3.89
C PHE A 555 -0.28 0.35 4.70
N ARG A 556 -1.54 0.15 4.34
CA ARG A 556 -2.38 -0.90 4.92
C ARG A 556 -2.71 -1.94 3.88
N PRO A 557 -2.46 -3.23 4.16
CA PRO A 557 -3.05 -4.28 3.39
C PRO A 557 -4.56 -4.26 3.60
N GLY A 558 -5.31 -4.30 2.51
CA GLY A 558 -6.75 -4.29 2.48
C GLY A 558 -7.28 -5.47 1.69
N PHE A 559 -8.45 -5.95 2.08
CA PHE A 559 -9.22 -6.91 1.30
C PHE A 559 -10.54 -6.26 0.88
N ILE A 560 -10.76 -6.10 -0.42
CA ILE A 560 -12.02 -5.59 -0.97
C ILE A 560 -13.13 -6.60 -0.69
N GLY A 561 -14.05 -6.25 0.19
CA GLY A 561 -15.08 -7.17 0.67
C GLY A 561 -15.85 -6.62 1.86
N GLU A 562 -16.89 -7.35 2.24
CA GLU A 562 -17.70 -7.08 3.43
C GLU A 562 -18.02 -8.38 4.14
N GLN A 563 -17.59 -8.47 5.39
CA GLN A 563 -17.92 -9.57 6.29
C GLN A 563 -18.05 -9.02 7.71
N PRO A 564 -19.06 -9.43 8.50
CA PRO A 564 -19.16 -9.05 9.90
C PRO A 564 -17.89 -9.42 10.68
N ASP A 565 -17.52 -8.62 11.68
CA ASP A 565 -16.34 -8.88 12.50
C ASP A 565 -16.33 -10.28 13.14
N ALA A 566 -17.50 -10.80 13.51
CA ALA A 566 -17.63 -12.14 14.11
C ALA A 566 -17.42 -13.30 13.11
N THR A 567 -17.20 -13.02 11.82
CA THR A 567 -17.08 -14.03 10.79
C THR A 567 -15.77 -14.80 10.93
N THR A 568 -15.87 -16.12 11.01
CA THR A 568 -14.76 -17.09 10.99
C THR A 568 -14.70 -17.81 9.65
N ARG A 569 -13.71 -18.70 9.47
CA ARG A 569 -13.65 -19.59 8.30
C ARG A 569 -14.88 -20.50 8.15
N LEU A 570 -15.50 -20.88 9.26
CA LEU A 570 -16.64 -21.82 9.27
C LEU A 570 -17.98 -21.13 9.02
N THR A 571 -18.02 -19.80 9.05
CA THR A 571 -19.22 -18.99 8.84
C THR A 571 -19.07 -18.17 7.57
N ASN A 572 -19.99 -18.36 6.62
CA ASN A 572 -20.01 -17.60 5.37
C ASN A 572 -21.12 -16.54 5.43
N ASP A 573 -20.86 -15.46 6.17
CA ASP A 573 -21.75 -14.29 6.22
C ASP A 573 -21.18 -13.18 5.34
N VAL A 574 -21.72 -13.07 4.12
CA VAL A 574 -21.24 -12.14 3.10
C VAL A 574 -22.45 -11.49 2.43
N SER A 575 -22.39 -10.17 2.21
CA SER A 575 -23.44 -9.48 1.47
C SER A 575 -23.49 -9.96 0.00
N PRO A 576 -24.65 -9.91 -0.69
CA PRO A 576 -24.75 -10.40 -2.08
C PRO A 576 -23.74 -9.77 -3.04
N ASP A 577 -23.36 -8.52 -2.77
CA ASP A 577 -22.42 -7.75 -3.59
C ASP A 577 -20.99 -7.75 -3.02
N ASN A 578 -20.75 -8.46 -1.91
CA ASN A 578 -19.46 -8.66 -1.25
C ASN A 578 -18.59 -7.39 -1.21
N GLY A 579 -19.13 -6.38 -0.53
CA GLY A 579 -18.46 -5.09 -0.33
C GLY A 579 -18.60 -4.09 -1.49
N LEU A 580 -19.39 -4.37 -2.53
CA LEU A 580 -19.66 -3.41 -3.60
C LEU A 580 -21.09 -2.86 -3.48
N THR A 581 -21.28 -1.57 -3.27
CA THR A 581 -22.63 -1.00 -3.20
C THR A 581 -23.02 -0.39 -4.54
N LEU A 582 -24.05 -0.96 -5.17
CA LEU A 582 -24.68 -0.39 -6.36
C LEU A 582 -25.84 0.53 -5.98
N THR A 583 -26.01 1.63 -6.70
CA THR A 583 -27.28 2.38 -6.70
C THR A 583 -27.77 2.56 -8.12
N SER A 584 -29.09 2.57 -8.29
CA SER A 584 -29.69 2.89 -9.58
C SER A 584 -29.98 4.38 -9.65
N SER A 585 -29.23 5.09 -10.50
CA SER A 585 -29.58 6.46 -10.91
C SER A 585 -30.20 6.38 -12.30
N ASN A 586 -31.46 6.81 -12.44
CA ASN A 586 -32.21 6.76 -13.70
C ASN A 586 -32.34 5.36 -14.33
N GLY A 587 -32.39 4.30 -13.52
CA GLY A 587 -32.53 2.92 -14.00
C GLY A 587 -31.21 2.26 -14.41
N ASN A 588 -30.09 2.99 -14.41
CA ASN A 588 -28.77 2.42 -14.66
C ASN A 588 -28.06 2.19 -13.31
N PRO A 589 -27.72 0.93 -12.96
CA PRO A 589 -26.94 0.65 -11.78
C PRO A 589 -25.51 1.19 -11.95
N SER A 590 -25.02 1.94 -10.98
CA SER A 590 -23.64 2.43 -10.90
C SER A 590 -23.01 2.08 -9.55
N LEU A 591 -21.70 1.85 -9.55
CA LEU A 591 -20.94 1.54 -8.33
C LEU A 591 -20.75 2.82 -7.50
N GLN A 592 -21.40 2.88 -6.34
CA GLN A 592 -21.30 4.03 -5.43
C GLN A 592 -20.27 3.81 -4.34
N ALA A 593 -20.15 2.60 -3.79
CA ALA A 593 -19.24 2.36 -2.68
C ALA A 593 -18.48 1.05 -2.83
N VAL A 594 -17.28 1.04 -2.25
CA VAL A 594 -16.41 -0.13 -2.14
C VAL A 594 -15.97 -0.25 -0.69
N LYS A 595 -16.29 -1.38 -0.08
CA LYS A 595 -15.85 -1.72 1.27
C LYS A 595 -14.51 -2.47 1.21
N VAL A 596 -13.63 -2.13 2.12
CA VAL A 596 -12.30 -2.74 2.26
C VAL A 596 -12.05 -3.04 3.72
N ILE A 597 -11.70 -4.28 4.03
CA ILE A 597 -11.29 -4.70 5.37
C ILE A 597 -9.79 -4.50 5.47
N PHE A 598 -9.33 -3.54 6.27
CA PHE A 598 -7.91 -3.36 6.55
C PHE A 598 -7.41 -4.44 7.50
N LEU A 599 -6.30 -5.04 7.12
CA LEU A 599 -5.70 -6.18 7.80
C LEU A 599 -4.51 -5.72 8.63
N ASN A 600 -4.35 -6.30 9.79
CA ASN A 600 -3.13 -6.16 10.56
C ASN A 600 -1.99 -6.89 9.81
N PRO A 601 -0.87 -6.23 9.49
CA PRO A 601 0.24 -6.86 8.77
C PRO A 601 0.81 -8.12 9.45
N LYS A 602 0.65 -8.26 10.77
CA LYS A 602 1.10 -9.46 11.51
C LYS A 602 0.24 -10.70 11.26
N ALA A 603 -1.02 -10.53 10.89
CA ALA A 603 -1.90 -11.65 10.54
C ALA A 603 -1.56 -12.27 9.18
N LEU A 604 -0.83 -11.53 8.34
CA LEU A 604 -0.46 -11.92 6.98
C LEU A 604 0.85 -12.72 6.93
N PRO A 605 0.94 -13.71 6.02
CA PRO A 605 2.16 -14.47 5.83
C PRO A 605 3.24 -13.62 5.14
N ASP A 606 4.42 -14.20 4.96
CA ASP A 606 5.39 -13.64 4.01
C ASP A 606 4.81 -13.77 2.60
N PRO A 607 4.76 -12.70 1.80
CA PRO A 607 4.34 -12.80 0.42
C PRO A 607 5.25 -13.76 -0.34
N PRO A 608 4.69 -14.59 -1.25
CA PRO A 608 5.45 -15.63 -1.92
C PRO A 608 6.56 -15.01 -2.73
N LEU A 609 7.74 -15.62 -2.62
CA LEU A 609 8.82 -15.26 -3.51
C LEU A 609 8.49 -15.81 -4.90
N ASP A 610 7.99 -14.98 -5.81
CA ASP A 610 7.74 -15.38 -7.20
C ASP A 610 9.04 -15.32 -8.00
N PRO A 611 9.71 -16.46 -8.29
CA PRO A 611 10.95 -16.46 -9.06
C PRO A 611 10.77 -15.89 -10.48
N ASN A 612 9.53 -15.78 -10.97
CA ASN A 612 9.22 -15.30 -12.31
C ASN A 612 8.92 -13.80 -12.39
N GLY A 613 9.10 -13.03 -11.31
CA GLY A 613 9.42 -11.62 -11.45
C GLY A 613 8.33 -10.58 -11.19
N ASN A 614 7.34 -10.86 -10.34
CA ASN A 614 6.43 -9.82 -9.86
C ASN A 614 6.98 -9.11 -8.61
N TYR A 615 8.16 -8.50 -8.71
CA TYR A 615 8.68 -7.62 -7.67
C TYR A 615 8.96 -6.24 -8.21
N ILE A 616 8.69 -5.25 -7.38
CA ILE A 616 9.09 -3.87 -7.62
C ILE A 616 10.21 -3.48 -6.64
N PRO A 617 11.05 -2.50 -6.99
CA PRO A 617 12.01 -1.94 -6.04
C PRO A 617 11.32 -1.59 -4.72
N TYR A 618 11.98 -1.89 -3.60
CA TYR A 618 11.41 -1.54 -2.30
C TYR A 618 11.40 -0.02 -2.12
N VAL A 619 10.20 0.54 -2.18
CA VAL A 619 9.96 1.98 -2.02
C VAL A 619 9.75 2.36 -0.56
N GLY A 620 10.27 1.59 0.40
CA GLY A 620 10.09 1.88 1.83
C GLY A 620 8.79 1.37 2.45
N ALA A 621 7.88 0.80 1.64
CA ALA A 621 6.60 0.24 2.07
C ALA A 621 6.45 -1.24 1.78
N GLY A 622 5.61 -1.90 2.58
CA GLY A 622 5.33 -3.32 2.44
C GLY A 622 6.44 -4.19 3.02
N LYS A 623 6.32 -5.49 2.77
CA LYS A 623 7.24 -6.49 3.32
C LYS A 623 8.49 -6.59 2.46
N LYS A 624 9.65 -6.43 3.10
CA LYS A 624 10.96 -6.58 2.49
C LYS A 624 11.17 -8.04 2.07
N SER A 625 11.44 -8.28 0.79
CA SER A 625 11.87 -9.55 0.23
C SER A 625 13.30 -9.41 -0.28
N LEU A 626 14.18 -10.34 0.09
CA LEU A 626 15.57 -10.33 -0.34
C LEU A 626 15.74 -11.19 -1.57
N LEU A 627 16.32 -10.63 -2.62
CA LEU A 627 16.58 -11.32 -3.87
C LEU A 627 18.05 -11.13 -4.26
N LEU A 628 18.73 -12.20 -4.68
CA LEU A 628 20.02 -12.08 -5.36
C LEU A 628 19.79 -11.58 -6.79
N VAL A 629 20.51 -10.53 -7.21
CA VAL A 629 20.26 -9.81 -8.48
C VAL A 629 21.49 -9.74 -9.40
N ASP A 630 22.51 -10.53 -9.11
CA ASP A 630 23.77 -10.62 -9.84
C ASP A 630 23.75 -11.52 -11.09
#